data_AF-A0A3E5FS85-F1
#
_entry.id   AF-A0A3E5FS85-F1
#
_cell.length_a   1.000
_cell.length_b   1.000
_cell.length_c   1.000
_cell.angle_alpha   90.00
_cell.angle_beta   90.00
_cell.angle_gamma   90.00
#
_symmetry.space_group_name_H-M   'P 1'
#
loop_
_entity.id
_entity.type
_entity.pdbx_description
1 polymer ?
#
loop_
_entity_poly.entity_id
_entity_poly.type
_entity_poly.pdbx_seq_one_letter_code
_entity_poly.pdbx_strand_id
1 'polypeptide(L)'
;MLARLHVIISSEENSQVDQIKEKLKQINSEFSISPVRSYSGLKDHSELYCTLEIEKNDVETLLDKLNNDWDGPYDDCLCYGFNTVMFDHLVYCLEFVLFD
;
A
#
# COMPACT_ATOMS: atom_id res chain seq x y z
N MET A 1 -5.63 3.19 -16.54
CA MET A 1 -4.17 3.03 -16.37
C MET A 1 -3.98 2.06 -15.23
N LEU A 2 -2.95 1.22 -15.29
CA LEU A 2 -2.74 0.24 -14.25
C LEU A 2 -1.89 0.85 -13.13
N ALA A 3 -2.39 0.87 -11.91
CA ALA A 3 -1.59 1.24 -10.73
C ALA A 3 -1.23 0.00 -9.92
N ARG A 4 -0.05 0.01 -9.31
CA ARG A 4 0.43 -0.99 -8.37
C ARG A 4 0.85 -0.32 -7.07
N LEU A 5 0.38 -0.86 -5.96
CA LEU A 5 0.80 -0.52 -4.60
C LEU A 5 1.52 -1.73 -3.99
N HIS A 6 2.78 -1.59 -3.62
CA HIS A 6 3.50 -2.54 -2.78
C HIS A 6 3.27 -2.14 -1.32
N VAL A 7 2.82 -3.09 -0.50
CA VAL A 7 2.50 -2.87 0.90
C VAL A 7 3.41 -3.74 1.75
N ILE A 8 4.19 -3.11 2.61
CA ILE A 8 5.01 -3.81 3.62
C ILE A 8 4.32 -3.62 4.98
N ILE A 9 4.03 -4.74 5.64
CA ILE A 9 3.30 -4.82 6.90
C ILE A 9 4.27 -5.24 8.00
N SER A 10 4.29 -4.51 9.11
CA SER A 10 5.07 -4.78 10.34
C SER A 10 4.54 -5.97 11.14
N SER A 11 4.14 -7.05 10.46
CA SER A 11 3.64 -8.28 11.07
C SER A 11 3.62 -9.43 10.07
N GLU A 12 3.78 -10.65 10.58
CA GLU A 12 3.52 -11.92 9.87
C GLU A 12 2.30 -12.66 10.43
N GLU A 13 1.58 -12.07 11.39
CA GLU A 13 0.38 -12.68 11.95
C GLU A 13 -0.79 -12.60 10.96
N ASN A 14 -1.32 -13.75 10.55
CA ASN A 14 -2.41 -13.81 9.56
C ASN A 14 -3.61 -12.91 9.92
N SER A 15 -3.98 -12.86 11.21
CA SER A 15 -5.12 -12.04 11.67
C SER A 15 -4.91 -10.54 11.38
N GLN A 16 -3.69 -10.06 11.59
CA GLN A 16 -3.29 -8.67 11.40
C GLN A 16 -3.13 -8.36 9.90
N VAL A 17 -2.51 -9.27 9.16
CA VAL A 17 -2.39 -9.17 7.70
C VAL A 17 -3.77 -9.09 7.03
N ASP A 18 -4.71 -9.93 7.45
CA ASP A 18 -6.06 -9.94 6.87
C ASP A 18 -6.83 -8.66 7.21
N GLN A 19 -6.65 -8.09 8.41
CA GLN A 19 -7.19 -6.76 8.74
C GLN A 19 -6.65 -5.66 7.81
N ILE A 20 -5.37 -5.70 7.44
CA ILE A 20 -4.81 -4.73 6.48
C ILE A 20 -5.42 -4.91 5.09
N LYS A 21 -5.62 -6.15 4.62
CA LYS A 21 -6.30 -6.41 3.35
C LYS A 21 -7.74 -5.88 3.35
N GLU A 22 -8.47 -6.08 4.45
CA GLU A 22 -9.83 -5.55 4.61
C GLU A 22 -9.85 -4.01 4.56
N LYS A 23 -8.91 -3.35 5.25
CA LYS A 23 -8.79 -1.88 5.21
C LYS A 23 -8.43 -1.35 3.82
N LEU A 24 -7.51 -2.02 3.11
CA LEU A 24 -7.21 -1.69 1.72
C LEU A 24 -8.48 -1.78 0.85
N LYS A 25 -9.27 -2.85 1.01
CA LYS A 25 -10.57 -3.00 0.32
C LYS A 25 -11.61 -1.95 0.71
N GLN A 26 -11.58 -1.42 1.93
CA GLN A 26 -12.44 -0.31 2.36
C GLN A 26 -12.00 1.02 1.75
N ILE A 27 -10.69 1.24 1.56
CA ILE A 27 -10.13 2.42 0.89
C ILE A 27 -10.53 2.42 -0.60
N ASN A 28 -10.37 1.27 -1.26
CA ASN A 28 -10.80 1.05 -2.62
C ASN A 28 -11.19 -0.42 -2.85
N SER A 29 -12.47 -0.66 -3.20
CA SER A 29 -13.02 -1.99 -3.44
C SER A 29 -12.36 -2.71 -4.62
N GLU A 30 -11.82 -1.94 -5.57
CA GLU A 30 -11.29 -2.44 -6.84
C GLU A 30 -9.87 -3.01 -6.73
N PHE A 31 -9.19 -2.87 -5.57
CA PHE A 31 -7.85 -3.43 -5.39
C PHE A 31 -7.84 -4.95 -5.56
N SER A 32 -7.16 -5.46 -6.58
CA SER A 32 -6.79 -6.88 -6.66
C SER A 32 -5.55 -7.12 -5.80
N ILE A 33 -5.66 -7.99 -4.79
CA ILE A 33 -4.62 -8.20 -3.78
C ILE A 33 -3.92 -9.54 -4.04
N SER A 34 -2.59 -9.52 -4.10
CA SER A 34 -1.78 -10.73 -4.25
C SER A 34 -1.78 -11.59 -2.99
N PRO A 35 -1.35 -12.87 -3.07
CA PRO A 35 -0.96 -13.62 -1.89
C PRO A 35 0.08 -12.86 -1.07
N VAL A 36 0.02 -13.01 0.25
CA VAL A 36 1.02 -12.48 1.18
C VAL A 36 2.25 -13.37 1.22
N ARG A 37 3.42 -12.78 1.40
CA ARG A 37 4.68 -13.50 1.67
C ARG A 37 5.48 -12.76 2.73
N SER A 38 6.42 -13.45 3.38
CA SER A 38 7.40 -12.80 4.25
C SER A 38 8.24 -11.81 3.44
N TYR A 39 8.46 -10.62 4.01
CA TYR A 39 9.27 -9.59 3.40
C TYR A 39 10.76 -9.91 3.60
N SER A 40 11.50 -10.02 2.50
CA SER A 40 12.92 -10.39 2.56
C SER A 40 13.83 -9.28 3.12
N GLY A 41 13.40 -8.02 3.06
CA GLY A 41 14.21 -6.87 3.49
C GLY A 41 14.24 -6.64 4.99
N LEU A 42 13.27 -7.18 5.75
CA LEU A 42 13.18 -6.97 7.18
C LEU A 42 12.46 -8.14 7.86
N LYS A 43 13.03 -8.64 8.96
CA LYS A 43 12.47 -9.76 9.72
C LYS A 43 11.11 -9.39 10.34
N ASP A 44 10.24 -10.38 10.49
CA ASP A 44 8.92 -10.24 11.12
C ASP A 44 7.99 -9.24 10.39
N HIS A 45 8.22 -9.05 9.09
CA HIS A 45 7.39 -8.24 8.20
C HIS A 45 6.84 -9.09 7.06
N SER A 46 5.65 -8.73 6.59
CA SER A 46 5.05 -9.30 5.39
C SER A 46 5.02 -8.30 4.26
N GLU A 47 4.91 -8.80 3.03
CA GLU A 47 4.64 -7.99 1.85
C GLU A 47 3.53 -8.57 1.00
N LEU A 48 2.82 -7.67 0.32
CA LEU A 48 1.83 -7.98 -0.71
C LEU A 48 1.78 -6.87 -1.75
N TYR A 49 1.16 -7.15 -2.89
CA TYR A 49 0.87 -6.16 -3.91
C TYR A 49 -0.64 -5.97 -4.06
N CYS A 50 -1.04 -4.74 -4.29
CA CYS A 50 -2.38 -4.39 -4.75
C CYS A 50 -2.28 -3.79 -6.16
N THR A 51 -3.18 -4.18 -7.05
CA THR A 51 -3.29 -3.58 -8.38
C THR A 51 -4.70 -3.14 -8.67
N LEU A 52 -4.87 -2.04 -9.40
CA LEU A 52 -6.18 -1.55 -9.83
C LEU A 52 -6.07 -0.76 -11.14
N GLU A 53 -7.15 -0.73 -11.90
CA GLU A 53 -7.32 0.29 -12.93
C GLU A 53 -7.74 1.60 -12.27
N ILE A 54 -7.09 2.68 -12.66
CA ILE A 54 -7.35 4.02 -12.12
C ILE A 54 -7.27 5.07 -13.22
N GLU A 55 -8.10 6.10 -13.09
CA GLU A 55 -8.05 7.32 -13.89
C GLU A 55 -7.03 8.29 -13.32
N LYS A 56 -6.38 9.09 -14.17
CA LYS A 56 -5.29 10.00 -13.73
C LYS A 56 -5.72 10.96 -12.63
N ASN A 57 -6.96 11.44 -12.71
CA ASN A 57 -7.51 12.41 -11.77
C ASN A 57 -7.82 11.80 -10.40
N ASP A 58 -7.92 10.47 -10.28
CA ASP A 58 -8.25 9.78 -9.02
C ASP A 58 -7.00 9.34 -8.25
N VAL A 59 -5.81 9.44 -8.85
CA VAL A 59 -4.54 9.01 -8.23
C VAL A 59 -4.27 9.76 -6.93
N GLU A 60 -4.33 11.09 -6.95
CA GLU A 60 -4.08 11.92 -5.76
C GLU A 60 -5.06 11.60 -4.63
N THR A 61 -6.35 11.44 -4.97
CA THR A 61 -7.38 11.06 -3.99
C THR A 61 -7.13 9.67 -3.37
N LEU A 62 -6.56 8.73 -4.13
CA LEU A 62 -6.17 7.43 -3.59
C LEU A 62 -4.96 7.55 -2.66
N LEU A 63 -3.92 8.29 -3.07
CA LEU A 63 -2.71 8.49 -2.28
C LEU A 63 -3.00 9.17 -0.94
N ASP A 64 -3.87 10.18 -0.93
CA ASP A 64 -4.29 10.90 0.29
C ASP A 64 -5.02 10.00 1.31
N LYS A 65 -5.73 8.97 0.84
CA LYS A 65 -6.39 7.98 1.72
C LYS A 65 -5.41 6.99 2.33
N LEU A 66 -4.30 6.73 1.65
CA LEU A 66 -3.30 5.75 2.05
C LEU A 66 -2.30 6.36 3.04
N ASN A 67 -1.87 7.59 2.79
CA ASN A 67 -0.85 8.25 3.58
C ASN A 67 -0.86 9.78 3.35
N ASN A 68 -0.38 10.55 4.32
CA ASN A 68 -0.42 12.02 4.29
C ASN A 68 0.78 12.71 3.59
N ASP A 69 1.86 12.00 3.30
CA ASP A 69 3.10 12.59 2.76
C ASP A 69 3.93 11.58 1.96
N TRP A 70 4.13 11.82 0.68
CA TRP A 70 4.79 10.90 -0.25
C TRP A 70 6.11 11.49 -0.75
N ASP A 71 7.15 10.66 -0.81
CA ASP A 71 8.43 11.00 -1.41
C ASP A 71 8.46 10.52 -2.87
N GLY A 72 8.77 11.42 -3.81
CA GLY A 72 8.78 11.16 -5.24
C GLY A 72 7.60 11.74 -6.03
N PRO A 73 7.60 11.58 -7.36
CA PRO A 73 6.51 12.02 -8.23
C PRO A 73 5.23 11.19 -8.04
N TYR A 74 4.08 11.76 -8.41
CA TYR A 74 2.75 11.15 -8.20
C TYR A 74 2.55 9.77 -8.89
N ASP A 75 3.36 9.46 -9.91
CA ASP A 75 3.32 8.21 -10.69
C ASP A 75 4.39 7.19 -10.24
N ASP A 76 5.31 7.57 -9.36
CA ASP A 76 6.34 6.71 -8.78
C ASP A 76 6.80 7.30 -7.44
N CYS A 77 6.13 6.91 -6.34
CA CYS A 77 6.39 7.47 -5.02
C CYS A 77 6.35 6.43 -3.92
N LEU A 78 6.95 6.77 -2.77
CA LEU A 78 7.01 5.91 -1.61
C LEU A 78 6.87 6.69 -0.30
N CYS A 79 6.50 6.00 0.78
CA CYS A 79 6.46 6.56 2.12
C CYS A 79 6.74 5.49 3.19
N TYR A 80 7.24 5.93 4.35
CA TYR A 80 7.56 5.07 5.49
C TYR A 80 6.76 5.47 6.73
N GLY A 81 6.19 4.50 7.44
CA GLY A 81 5.36 4.75 8.62
C GLY A 81 6.12 5.32 9.82
N PHE A 82 7.45 5.44 9.74
CA PHE A 82 8.26 6.08 10.79
C PHE A 82 8.15 7.61 10.80
N ASN A 83 7.97 8.23 9.63
CA ASN A 83 7.93 9.69 9.49
C ASN A 83 6.61 10.23 8.91
N THR A 84 5.66 9.35 8.56
CA THR A 84 4.37 9.74 7.99
C THR A 84 3.19 9.11 8.76
N VAL A 85 1.98 9.56 8.43
CA VAL A 85 0.72 9.06 8.98
C VAL A 85 0.06 8.15 7.95
N MET A 86 0.26 6.85 8.14
CA MET A 86 -0.34 5.79 7.32
C MET A 86 -1.81 5.58 7.67
N PHE A 87 -2.56 4.98 6.73
CA PHE A 87 -3.93 4.51 6.98
C PHE A 87 -4.02 3.45 8.09
N ASP A 88 -2.91 2.78 8.41
CA ASP A 88 -2.79 1.85 9.53
C ASP A 88 -1.38 1.83 10.13
N HIS A 89 -1.29 1.79 11.46
CA HIS A 89 -0.05 1.69 12.22
C HIS A 89 0.80 0.44 11.94
N LEU A 90 0.22 -0.63 11.42
CA LEU A 90 0.94 -1.84 11.02
C LEU A 90 1.56 -1.75 9.63
N VAL A 91 1.30 -0.68 8.87
CA VAL A 91 1.92 -0.47 7.56
C VAL A 91 3.28 0.18 7.76
N TYR A 92 4.33 -0.54 7.41
CA TYR A 92 5.70 -0.09 7.50
C TYR A 92 6.06 0.85 6.34
N CYS A 93 5.66 0.48 5.12
CA CYS A 93 6.06 1.17 3.90
C CYS A 93 5.03 0.93 2.80
N LEU A 94 4.84 1.96 1.98
CA LEU A 94 4.08 1.87 0.73
C LEU A 94 4.95 2.36 -0.42
N GLU A 95 4.89 1.67 -1.56
CA GLU A 95 5.46 2.11 -2.83
C GLU A 95 4.35 2.05 -3.88
N PHE A 96 4.11 3.16 -4.56
CA PHE A 96 3.09 3.32 -5.57
C PHE A 96 3.72 3.58 -6.93
N VAL A 97 3.30 2.83 -7.94
CA VAL A 97 3.73 3.00 -9.34
C VAL A 97 2.52 3.00 -10.26
N LEU A 98 2.46 3.98 -11.15
CA LEU A 98 1.47 4.09 -12.21
C LEU A 98 2.08 3.68 -13.56
N PHE A 99 1.45 2.73 -14.23
CA PHE A 99 1.82 2.28 -15.57
C PHE A 99 0.83 2.86 -16.59
N ASP A 100 1.34 3.72 -17.46
CA ASP A 100 0.65 4.32 -18.62
C ASP A 100 0.86 3.47 -19.88
#